data_AF-A0A7S2DL86-F1
#
_entry.id   AF-A0A7S2DL86-F1
#
_cell.length_a   1.000
_cell.length_b   1.000
_cell.length_c   1.000
_cell.angle_alpha   90.00
_cell.angle_beta   90.00
_cell.angle_gamma   90.00
#
_symmetry.space_group_name_H-M   'P 1'
#
loop_
_entity.id
_entity.type
_entity.pdbx_description
1 polymer ?
#
loop_
_entity_poly.entity_id
_entity_poly.type
_entity_poly.pdbx_seq_one_letter_code
_entity_poly.pdbx_strand_id
1 'polypeptide(L)'
;LFPAFHLSGITASIGRTARVAGVCVCDCMLSSQRHRSSPAPSRPTLLLLLHAVSSVAFTCDAGRTTLADSMVSDDYCDCADGSDELTTGACNNGAFTCPCLPHQAKAVFASRVNDGVCDCCDGADEWRSGTCPNTCVEAAKAAMEFGLRGSVKRAEREVAGRKAQAERATALASANERLAGSAHSALLEARAVKAAAEATEDMRRTERDRRLAAGEVAASMKLDEMNAEMLGIALARLTLSKEVSGADALHDVLSASALKDAMVDVDSADLIMVAMEARPEDAEEAQPCADAIEPCGHESELLALLPLSKLSLEELREIVQSYASAMDLMPALAKLARVLLAPSGRMVDEAVVAAGLSLLEPFVDREADAARAACAAL
;
A
#
# COMPACT_ATOMS: atom_id res chain seq x y z
N LEU A 1 38.05 5.76 50.04
CA LEU A 1 36.73 6.42 50.05
C LEU A 1 35.69 5.38 49.63
N PHE A 2 35.23 4.61 50.61
CA PHE A 2 34.02 3.74 50.58
C PHE A 2 32.81 4.60 51.01
N PRO A 3 31.54 4.12 51.05
CA PRO A 3 30.99 2.83 50.58
C PRO A 3 29.60 2.91 49.87
N ALA A 4 29.14 1.70 49.53
CA ALA A 4 27.82 1.26 49.07
C ALA A 4 26.67 1.30 50.12
N PHE A 5 25.51 0.73 49.71
CA PHE A 5 24.23 0.42 50.40
C PHE A 5 23.12 1.51 50.32
N HIS A 6 21.81 1.26 50.26
CA HIS A 6 20.97 0.09 50.59
C HIS A 6 19.57 0.20 49.91
N LEU A 7 18.88 -0.93 49.74
CA LEU A 7 17.46 -1.05 49.38
C LEU A 7 16.48 -0.55 50.46
N SER A 8 15.25 -0.23 50.00
CA SER A 8 13.92 -0.49 50.61
C SER A 8 13.13 0.71 51.19
N GLY A 9 12.00 1.02 50.54
CA GLY A 9 10.68 0.87 51.18
C GLY A 9 9.96 2.07 51.82
N ILE A 10 8.66 2.18 51.45
CA ILE A 10 7.48 2.41 52.32
C ILE A 10 6.82 3.83 52.32
N THR A 11 5.57 3.85 51.82
CA THR A 11 4.37 4.69 52.15
C THR A 11 4.36 6.19 51.81
N ALA A 12 3.24 6.88 51.62
CA ALA A 12 1.83 6.65 51.25
C ALA A 12 1.14 8.04 51.26
N SER A 13 -0.04 8.14 50.64
CA SER A 13 -1.16 9.04 51.01
C SER A 13 -1.28 10.41 50.30
N ILE A 14 -2.19 10.55 49.32
CA ILE A 14 -3.63 11.00 49.37
C ILE A 14 -3.79 12.49 48.99
N GLY A 15 -4.53 12.71 47.90
CA GLY A 15 -5.24 13.95 47.58
C GLY A 15 -6.41 13.64 46.64
N ARG A 16 -7.64 13.72 47.15
CA ARG A 16 -8.92 13.40 46.48
C ARG A 16 -9.50 14.63 45.77
N THR A 17 -10.26 14.41 44.69
CA THR A 17 -11.60 14.96 44.33
C THR A 17 -11.80 14.78 42.82
N ALA A 18 -12.63 13.87 42.29
CA ALA A 18 -14.08 13.66 42.35
C ALA A 18 -14.88 14.39 41.23
N ARG A 19 -15.52 13.56 40.39
CA ARG A 19 -16.72 13.72 39.53
C ARG A 19 -16.50 14.04 38.05
N VAL A 20 -17.25 13.49 37.07
CA VAL A 20 -18.23 12.38 36.93
C VAL A 20 -18.49 12.24 35.41
N ALA A 21 -18.94 11.05 34.98
CA ALA A 21 -19.47 10.64 33.67
C ALA A 21 -18.41 10.23 32.64
N GLY A 22 -18.36 9.01 32.11
CA GLY A 22 -19.30 7.89 32.10
C GLY A 22 -19.25 7.25 30.72
N VAL A 23 -18.90 5.96 30.63
CA VAL A 23 -19.41 4.94 29.68
C VAL A 23 -18.52 3.67 29.76
N CYS A 24 -19.19 2.58 30.12
CA CYS A 24 -18.98 1.14 29.97
C CYS A 24 -17.58 0.47 29.98
N VAL A 25 -17.45 -0.34 31.03
CA VAL A 25 -16.64 -1.54 31.27
C VAL A 25 -16.82 -2.62 30.18
N CYS A 26 -15.73 -3.26 29.74
CA CYS A 26 -15.57 -4.72 29.86
C CYS A 26 -14.13 -5.20 29.58
N ASP A 27 -13.52 -5.77 30.61
CA ASP A 27 -12.35 -6.65 30.59
C ASP A 27 -12.63 -7.92 29.78
N CYS A 28 -11.64 -8.42 29.04
CA CYS A 28 -11.68 -9.78 28.49
C CYS A 28 -10.35 -10.52 28.79
N MET A 29 -10.36 -11.23 29.91
CA MET A 29 -9.39 -12.26 30.31
C MET A 29 -9.63 -13.58 29.55
N LEU A 30 -8.52 -14.30 29.30
CA LEU A 30 -8.36 -15.76 29.15
C LEU A 30 -9.54 -16.57 28.55
N SER A 31 -9.41 -16.98 27.29
CA SER A 31 -10.16 -18.13 26.75
C SER A 31 -9.38 -19.43 26.99
N SER A 32 -9.69 -20.07 28.11
CA SER A 32 -9.51 -21.51 28.31
C SER A 32 -10.61 -22.24 27.54
N GLN A 33 -10.22 -23.23 26.75
CA GLN A 33 -11.12 -24.08 25.96
C GLN A 33 -12.16 -24.75 26.87
N ARG A 34 -13.43 -24.36 26.76
CA ARG A 34 -14.55 -25.18 27.20
C ARG A 34 -15.15 -25.86 26.00
N HIS A 35 -15.00 -27.18 25.95
CA HIS A 35 -15.80 -28.07 25.14
C HIS A 35 -17.29 -27.70 25.29
N ARG A 36 -17.93 -27.30 24.18
CA ARG A 36 -19.39 -27.31 24.08
C ARG A 36 -19.83 -28.75 23.89
N SER A 37 -20.26 -29.37 24.98
CA SER A 37 -21.13 -30.54 24.95
C SER A 37 -22.37 -30.17 24.12
N SER A 38 -22.58 -30.88 23.02
CA SER A 38 -23.83 -30.82 22.27
C SER A 38 -24.98 -31.32 23.17
N PRO A 39 -26.21 -30.80 23.02
CA PRO A 39 -27.35 -31.27 23.79
C PRO A 39 -27.61 -32.73 23.40
N ALA A 40 -27.72 -33.58 24.42
CA ALA A 40 -28.10 -34.98 24.27
C ALA A 40 -29.43 -35.09 23.50
N PRO A 41 -29.61 -36.13 22.67
CA PRO A 41 -30.91 -36.38 22.07
C PRO A 41 -31.92 -36.66 23.19
N SER A 42 -32.99 -35.88 23.19
CA SER A 42 -34.18 -36.11 24.02
C SER A 42 -34.63 -37.55 23.84
N ARG A 43 -34.49 -38.33 24.92
CA ARG A 43 -35.11 -39.64 25.08
C ARG A 43 -36.59 -39.52 24.68
N PRO A 44 -37.13 -40.35 23.77
CA PRO A 44 -38.57 -40.44 23.68
C PRO A 44 -39.03 -41.02 25.01
N THR A 45 -39.87 -40.26 25.68
CA THR A 45 -40.56 -40.63 26.90
C THR A 45 -41.18 -42.00 26.68
N LEU A 46 -40.65 -43.00 27.39
CA LEU A 46 -41.29 -44.30 27.55
C LEU A 46 -42.55 -44.06 28.39
N LEU A 47 -43.59 -43.50 27.78
CA LEU A 47 -44.94 -43.41 28.34
C LEU A 47 -45.69 -44.70 27.98
N LEU A 48 -45.11 -45.84 28.31
CA LEU A 48 -45.79 -47.13 28.21
C LEU A 48 -45.28 -47.99 29.36
N LEU A 49 -45.96 -47.87 30.50
CA LEU A 49 -46.07 -48.81 31.63
C LEU A 49 -46.29 -48.02 32.94
N LEU A 50 -47.53 -47.56 33.14
CA LEU A 50 -48.12 -47.30 34.47
C LEU A 50 -49.63 -46.99 34.29
N HIS A 51 -50.42 -47.99 33.91
CA HIS A 51 -51.86 -47.95 34.20
C HIS A 51 -52.07 -48.36 35.66
N ALA A 52 -51.84 -47.41 36.55
CA ALA A 52 -52.29 -47.46 37.92
C ALA A 52 -53.56 -46.59 38.03
N VAL A 53 -54.71 -47.27 38.05
CA VAL A 53 -56.03 -46.87 38.59
C VAL A 53 -56.21 -45.37 38.90
N SER A 54 -56.58 -44.62 37.87
CA SER A 54 -57.41 -43.40 37.95
C SER A 54 -57.90 -43.10 36.54
N SER A 55 -59.21 -43.00 36.36
CA SER A 55 -59.84 -42.61 35.08
C SER A 55 -59.47 -41.16 34.75
N VAL A 56 -58.37 -40.97 34.01
CA VAL A 56 -57.95 -39.66 33.52
C VAL A 56 -58.60 -39.49 32.16
N ALA A 57 -59.67 -38.71 32.09
CA ALA A 57 -60.36 -38.47 30.83
C ALA A 57 -59.38 -37.89 29.78
N PHE A 58 -59.34 -38.49 28.59
CA PHE A 58 -58.56 -38.02 27.47
C PHE A 58 -59.18 -36.72 26.92
N THR A 59 -58.36 -35.74 26.54
CA THR A 59 -58.86 -34.46 26.00
C THR A 59 -58.16 -34.09 24.71
N CYS A 60 -58.93 -33.67 23.70
CA CYS A 60 -58.47 -33.30 22.37
C CYS A 60 -59.09 -31.99 21.89
N ASP A 61 -58.80 -31.57 20.65
CA ASP A 61 -59.30 -30.33 20.04
C ASP A 61 -58.93 -29.08 20.85
N ALA A 62 -57.70 -29.05 21.36
CA ALA A 62 -57.21 -28.04 22.30
C ALA A 62 -58.03 -27.96 23.61
N GLY A 63 -58.50 -29.12 24.10
CA GLY A 63 -59.21 -29.27 25.37
C GLY A 63 -60.73 -29.01 25.29
N ARG A 64 -61.30 -28.98 24.09
CA ARG A 64 -62.75 -28.78 23.88
C ARG A 64 -63.55 -30.07 24.00
N THR A 65 -62.93 -31.20 23.69
CA THR A 65 -63.58 -32.51 23.65
C THR A 65 -62.93 -33.40 24.70
N THR A 66 -63.74 -34.03 25.54
CA THR A 66 -63.30 -34.92 26.62
C THR A 66 -63.90 -36.30 26.40
N LEU A 67 -63.04 -37.30 26.22
CA LEU A 67 -63.39 -38.67 25.89
C LEU A 67 -63.14 -39.61 27.07
N ALA A 68 -63.92 -40.69 27.12
CA ALA A 68 -63.63 -41.80 28.02
C ALA A 68 -62.44 -42.60 27.48
N ASP A 69 -61.68 -43.27 28.36
CA ASP A 69 -60.54 -44.10 27.94
C ASP A 69 -60.93 -45.20 26.93
N SER A 70 -62.21 -45.62 26.93
CA SER A 70 -62.75 -46.60 25.98
C SER A 70 -62.97 -46.07 24.56
N MET A 71 -62.93 -44.74 24.38
CA MET A 71 -63.10 -44.02 23.11
C MET A 71 -61.75 -43.58 22.53
N VAL A 72 -60.64 -43.98 23.15
CA VAL A 72 -59.29 -43.70 22.62
C VAL A 72 -58.82 -44.94 21.89
N SER A 73 -58.52 -44.80 20.61
CA SER A 73 -58.07 -45.89 19.75
C SER A 73 -59.10 -47.02 19.65
N ASP A 74 -60.38 -46.64 19.54
CA ASP A 74 -61.52 -47.57 19.45
C ASP A 74 -61.99 -47.80 18.00
N ASP A 75 -61.25 -47.27 17.04
CA ASP A 75 -61.52 -47.33 15.59
C ASP A 75 -62.74 -46.48 15.18
N TYR A 76 -63.04 -45.43 15.96
CA TYR A 76 -64.00 -44.39 15.66
C TYR A 76 -63.38 -43.00 15.83
N CYS A 77 -63.72 -42.07 14.93
CA CYS A 77 -63.15 -40.73 14.97
C CYS A 77 -64.03 -39.77 15.77
N ASP A 78 -63.66 -39.53 17.03
CA ASP A 78 -64.35 -38.64 17.98
C ASP A 78 -63.73 -37.23 18.04
N CYS A 79 -62.42 -37.10 17.79
CA CYS A 79 -61.72 -35.81 17.78
C CYS A 79 -61.58 -35.21 16.39
N ALA A 80 -61.78 -33.90 16.26
CA ALA A 80 -61.59 -33.22 14.97
C ALA A 80 -60.11 -33.11 14.57
N ASP A 81 -59.18 -33.17 15.53
CA ASP A 81 -57.73 -33.25 15.29
C ASP A 81 -57.20 -34.68 15.09
N GLY A 82 -58.03 -35.71 15.29
CA GLY A 82 -57.70 -37.12 15.15
C GLY A 82 -56.67 -37.66 16.15
N SER A 83 -56.50 -37.00 17.29
CA SER A 83 -55.52 -37.38 18.33
C SER A 83 -55.95 -38.56 19.20
N ASP A 84 -57.22 -38.94 19.15
CA ASP A 84 -57.81 -40.15 19.75
C ASP A 84 -57.39 -41.43 19.02
N GLU A 85 -57.20 -41.37 17.71
CA GLU A 85 -56.96 -42.53 16.86
C GLU A 85 -55.49 -42.64 16.39
N LEU A 86 -54.53 -42.63 17.33
CA LEU A 86 -53.09 -42.71 17.00
C LEU A 86 -52.61 -44.13 16.66
N THR A 87 -53.33 -45.14 17.13
CA THR A 87 -53.04 -46.57 16.88
C THR A 87 -54.16 -47.26 16.10
N THR A 88 -55.01 -46.48 15.46
CA THR A 88 -56.16 -46.90 14.65
C THR A 88 -56.28 -45.95 13.47
N GLY A 89 -56.92 -46.38 12.37
CA GLY A 89 -56.95 -45.63 11.11
C GLY A 89 -58.19 -44.75 10.94
N ALA A 90 -58.98 -44.55 11.99
CA ALA A 90 -60.37 -44.12 11.83
C ALA A 90 -60.53 -42.63 11.48
N CYS A 91 -59.58 -41.77 11.85
CA CYS A 91 -59.62 -40.35 11.49
C CYS A 91 -58.89 -40.08 10.17
N ASN A 92 -59.60 -39.55 9.16
CA ASN A 92 -59.06 -39.25 7.82
C ASN A 92 -57.89 -38.24 7.82
N ASN A 93 -57.78 -37.40 8.85
CA ASN A 93 -56.72 -36.42 9.07
C ASN A 93 -55.70 -36.86 10.13
N GLY A 94 -55.88 -38.04 10.71
CA GLY A 94 -54.99 -38.64 11.71
C GLY A 94 -53.76 -39.31 11.07
N ALA A 95 -52.72 -39.48 11.89
CA ALA A 95 -51.53 -40.23 11.53
C ALA A 95 -51.42 -41.47 12.43
N PHE A 96 -51.35 -42.64 11.80
CA PHE A 96 -51.12 -43.90 12.48
C PHE A 96 -49.62 -44.04 12.77
N THR A 97 -49.28 -44.31 14.03
CA THR A 97 -47.87 -44.44 14.43
C THR A 97 -47.48 -45.90 14.58
N CYS A 98 -46.59 -46.36 13.70
CA CYS A 98 -46.00 -47.69 13.76
C CYS A 98 -44.82 -47.69 14.73
N PRO A 99 -44.84 -48.55 15.78
CA PRO A 99 -43.74 -48.64 16.74
C PRO A 99 -42.42 -49.06 16.09
N CYS A 100 -42.48 -49.98 15.11
CA CYS A 100 -41.36 -50.43 14.29
C CYS A 100 -40.14 -50.95 15.08
N LEU A 101 -40.29 -51.43 16.32
CA LEU A 101 -39.13 -51.82 17.16
C LEU A 101 -38.40 -53.05 16.58
N PRO A 102 -37.05 -53.07 16.53
CA PRO A 102 -36.08 -52.10 17.06
C PRO A 102 -35.67 -50.99 16.06
N HIS A 103 -36.35 -50.87 14.92
CA HIS A 103 -36.20 -49.74 14.00
C HIS A 103 -36.88 -48.48 14.55
N GLN A 104 -36.82 -47.38 13.78
CA GLN A 104 -37.42 -46.11 14.17
C GLN A 104 -38.93 -46.13 13.93
N ALA A 105 -39.69 -45.59 14.89
CA ALA A 105 -41.12 -45.40 14.74
C ALA A 105 -41.42 -44.57 13.48
N LYS A 106 -42.46 -44.98 12.76
CA LYS A 106 -42.85 -44.37 11.48
C LYS A 106 -44.31 -43.95 11.55
N ALA A 107 -44.58 -42.70 11.20
CA ALA A 107 -45.95 -42.24 10.99
C ALA A 107 -46.38 -42.56 9.55
N VAL A 108 -47.58 -43.11 9.40
CA VAL A 108 -48.25 -43.33 8.12
C VAL A 108 -49.62 -42.66 8.14
N PHE A 109 -50.15 -42.33 6.97
CA PHE A 109 -51.47 -41.73 6.88
C PHE A 109 -52.55 -42.75 7.25
N ALA A 110 -53.61 -42.31 7.93
CA ALA A 110 -54.75 -43.16 8.28
C ALA A 110 -55.34 -43.92 7.08
N SER A 111 -55.30 -43.31 5.89
CA SER A 111 -55.74 -43.95 4.64
C SER A 111 -54.96 -45.19 4.23
N ARG A 112 -53.80 -45.45 4.85
CA ARG A 112 -52.92 -46.60 4.60
C ARG A 112 -53.04 -47.69 5.67
N VAL A 113 -54.00 -47.55 6.58
CA VAL A 113 -54.24 -48.55 7.62
C VAL A 113 -55.30 -49.51 7.11
N ASN A 114 -54.98 -50.80 7.03
CA ASN A 114 -55.81 -51.86 6.47
C ASN A 114 -56.26 -51.61 5.01
N ASP A 115 -55.41 -50.98 4.20
CA ASP A 115 -55.63 -50.78 2.76
C ASP A 115 -55.08 -51.95 1.91
N GLY A 116 -54.42 -52.91 2.56
CA GLY A 116 -53.82 -54.09 1.94
C GLY A 116 -52.37 -53.91 1.51
N VAL A 117 -51.74 -52.78 1.83
CA VAL A 117 -50.34 -52.47 1.53
C VAL A 117 -49.53 -52.42 2.84
N CYS A 118 -48.38 -53.10 2.86
CA CYS A 118 -47.48 -53.07 4.02
C CYS A 118 -46.61 -51.80 4.00
N ASP A 119 -47.04 -50.74 4.66
CA ASP A 119 -46.29 -49.51 4.87
C ASP A 119 -45.39 -49.54 6.11
N CYS A 120 -45.77 -50.30 7.13
CA CYS A 120 -44.98 -50.43 8.36
C CYS A 120 -44.14 -51.70 8.38
N CYS A 121 -42.89 -51.56 8.84
CA CYS A 121 -41.96 -52.68 8.83
C CYS A 121 -42.37 -53.80 9.78
N ASP A 122 -43.17 -53.50 10.81
CA ASP A 122 -43.70 -54.47 11.77
C ASP A 122 -45.08 -55.01 11.36
N GLY A 123 -45.67 -54.48 10.29
CA GLY A 123 -47.00 -54.84 9.80
C GLY A 123 -48.15 -54.34 10.68
N ALA A 124 -47.89 -53.39 11.58
CA ALA A 124 -48.91 -52.89 12.53
C ALA A 124 -50.09 -52.17 11.84
N ASP A 125 -49.85 -51.63 10.66
CA ASP A 125 -50.84 -50.97 9.79
C ASP A 125 -51.87 -51.93 9.18
N GLU A 126 -51.51 -53.21 9.02
CA GLU A 126 -52.33 -54.25 8.37
C GLU A 126 -52.81 -55.30 9.38
N TRP A 127 -53.20 -54.86 10.57
CA TRP A 127 -53.58 -55.73 11.69
C TRP A 127 -54.86 -56.55 11.44
N ARG A 128 -55.79 -56.08 10.58
CA ARG A 128 -57.00 -56.85 10.22
C ARG A 128 -56.70 -58.03 9.31
N SER A 129 -55.74 -57.87 8.38
CA SER A 129 -55.38 -58.90 7.41
C SER A 129 -54.26 -59.82 7.90
N GLY A 130 -53.39 -59.33 8.80
CA GLY A 130 -52.29 -60.08 9.41
C GLY A 130 -51.26 -60.60 8.40
N THR A 131 -51.22 -60.04 7.19
CA THR A 131 -50.47 -60.60 6.05
C THR A 131 -49.05 -60.01 5.91
N CYS A 132 -48.74 -58.94 6.64
CA CYS A 132 -47.46 -58.23 6.52
C CYS A 132 -46.34 -58.86 7.37
N PRO A 133 -45.18 -59.23 6.77
CA PRO A 133 -44.05 -59.77 7.51
C PRO A 133 -43.28 -58.69 8.27
N ASN A 134 -42.78 -59.01 9.46
CA ASN A 134 -41.92 -58.10 10.21
C ASN A 134 -40.50 -58.05 9.61
N THR A 135 -40.12 -56.90 9.08
CA THR A 135 -38.82 -56.58 8.48
C THR A 135 -38.02 -55.53 9.28
N CYS A 136 -38.48 -55.13 10.46
CA CYS A 136 -37.88 -54.04 11.23
C CYS A 136 -36.43 -54.31 11.66
N VAL A 137 -36.07 -55.57 11.92
CA VAL A 137 -34.69 -55.92 12.28
C VAL A 137 -33.72 -55.63 11.14
N GLU A 138 -34.07 -55.98 9.91
CA GLU A 138 -33.22 -55.74 8.74
C GLU A 138 -33.18 -54.25 8.38
N ALA A 139 -34.32 -53.54 8.50
CA ALA A 139 -34.37 -52.09 8.35
C ALA A 139 -33.49 -51.36 9.38
N ALA A 140 -33.48 -51.81 10.65
CA ALA A 140 -32.63 -51.27 11.70
C ALA A 140 -31.13 -51.51 11.42
N LYS A 141 -30.77 -52.73 10.99
CA LYS A 141 -29.39 -53.05 10.59
C LYS A 141 -28.91 -52.18 9.43
N ALA A 142 -29.72 -52.04 8.38
CA ALA A 142 -29.37 -51.23 7.22
C ALA A 142 -29.19 -49.74 7.57
N ALA A 143 -30.07 -49.19 8.41
CA ALA A 143 -29.96 -47.81 8.89
C ALA A 143 -28.70 -47.60 9.74
N MET A 144 -28.37 -48.55 10.62
CA MET A 144 -27.16 -48.52 11.43
C MET A 144 -25.90 -48.58 10.57
N GLU A 145 -25.84 -49.50 9.60
CA GLU A 145 -24.70 -49.64 8.69
C GLU A 145 -24.49 -48.36 7.86
N PHE A 146 -25.57 -47.78 7.33
CA PHE A 146 -25.51 -46.51 6.60
C PHE A 146 -24.99 -45.37 7.49
N GLY A 147 -25.50 -45.27 8.72
CA GLY A 147 -25.04 -44.29 9.70
C GLY A 147 -23.57 -44.45 10.09
N LEU A 148 -23.11 -45.69 10.27
CA LEU A 148 -21.72 -46.01 10.56
C LEU A 148 -20.82 -45.64 9.37
N ARG A 149 -21.19 -46.04 8.15
CA ARG A 149 -20.46 -45.69 6.92
C ARG A 149 -20.38 -44.17 6.72
N GLY A 150 -21.46 -43.45 7.01
CA GLY A 150 -21.48 -41.98 7.00
C GLY A 150 -20.53 -41.38 8.03
N SER A 151 -20.49 -41.96 9.23
CA SER A 151 -19.62 -41.51 10.32
C SER A 151 -18.14 -41.75 10.04
N VAL A 152 -17.79 -42.92 9.47
CA VAL A 152 -16.43 -43.23 9.01
C VAL A 152 -15.99 -42.24 7.93
N LYS A 153 -16.81 -42.02 6.90
CA LYS A 153 -16.48 -41.04 5.83
C LYS A 153 -16.30 -39.62 6.36
N ARG A 154 -17.08 -39.22 7.38
CA ARG A 154 -16.89 -37.91 8.04
C ARG A 154 -15.54 -37.84 8.75
N ALA A 155 -15.22 -38.85 9.56
CA ALA A 155 -13.93 -38.92 10.26
C ALA A 155 -12.74 -38.93 9.27
N GLU A 156 -12.82 -39.70 8.18
CA GLU A 156 -11.79 -39.70 7.12
C GLU A 156 -11.57 -38.32 6.51
N ARG A 157 -12.67 -37.61 6.19
CA ARG A 157 -12.59 -36.24 5.65
C ARG A 157 -11.99 -35.26 6.65
N GLU A 158 -12.29 -35.40 7.93
CA GLU A 158 -11.68 -34.57 8.98
C GLU A 158 -10.17 -34.82 9.09
N VAL A 159 -9.73 -36.09 9.07
CA VAL A 159 -8.29 -36.42 9.09
C VAL A 159 -7.60 -35.89 7.84
N ALA A 160 -8.18 -36.11 6.66
CA ALA A 160 -7.64 -35.61 5.40
C ALA A 160 -7.58 -34.07 5.39
N GLY A 161 -8.61 -33.40 5.92
CA GLY A 161 -8.65 -31.95 6.08
C GLY A 161 -7.53 -31.43 6.99
N ARG A 162 -7.33 -32.05 8.16
CA ARG A 162 -6.22 -31.70 9.08
C ARG A 162 -4.85 -31.92 8.42
N LYS A 163 -4.67 -33.02 7.70
CA LYS A 163 -3.42 -33.30 6.96
C LYS A 163 -3.16 -32.24 5.89
N ALA A 164 -4.16 -31.94 5.06
CA ALA A 164 -4.03 -30.91 4.01
C ALA A 164 -3.77 -29.52 4.60
N GLN A 165 -4.36 -29.18 5.75
CA GLN A 165 -4.09 -27.93 6.45
C GLN A 165 -2.65 -27.87 6.96
N ALA A 166 -2.14 -28.96 7.54
CA ALA A 166 -0.75 -29.03 7.99
C ALA A 166 0.24 -28.91 6.83
N GLU A 167 0.00 -29.61 5.71
CA GLU A 167 0.82 -29.52 4.50
C GLU A 167 0.80 -28.12 3.88
N ARG A 168 -0.37 -27.45 3.87
CA ARG A 168 -0.46 -26.05 3.43
C ARG A 168 0.32 -25.11 4.35
N ALA A 169 0.26 -25.32 5.66
CA ALA A 169 0.98 -24.50 6.63
C ALA A 169 2.50 -24.63 6.46
N THR A 170 3.02 -25.85 6.27
CA THR A 170 4.46 -26.07 6.01
C THR A 170 4.88 -25.53 4.65
N ALA A 171 4.06 -25.72 3.61
CA ALA A 171 4.32 -25.15 2.29
C ALA A 171 4.38 -23.62 2.33
N LEU A 172 3.43 -22.97 3.02
CA LEU A 172 3.40 -21.52 3.19
C LEU A 172 4.62 -21.02 3.98
N ALA A 173 5.00 -21.70 5.06
CA ALA A 173 6.20 -21.34 5.83
C ALA A 173 7.46 -21.38 4.95
N SER A 174 7.66 -22.45 4.17
CA SER A 174 8.80 -22.57 3.25
C SER A 174 8.77 -21.55 2.10
N ALA A 175 7.57 -21.14 1.65
CA ALA A 175 7.41 -20.12 0.62
C ALA A 175 7.76 -18.74 1.17
N ASN A 176 7.32 -18.42 2.39
CA ASN A 176 7.63 -17.17 3.08
C ASN A 176 9.13 -17.04 3.37
N GLU A 177 9.79 -18.12 3.81
CA GLU A 177 11.24 -18.13 4.05
C GLU A 177 12.03 -17.90 2.75
N ARG A 178 11.65 -18.57 1.66
CA ARG A 178 12.26 -18.34 0.34
C ARG A 178 12.03 -16.91 -0.16
N LEU A 179 10.81 -16.39 -0.01
CA LEU A 179 10.49 -15.03 -0.40
C LEU A 179 11.31 -14.02 0.40
N ALA A 180 11.40 -14.19 1.73
CA ALA A 180 12.21 -13.35 2.59
C ALA A 180 13.71 -13.40 2.21
N GLY A 181 14.24 -14.59 1.92
CA GLY A 181 15.62 -14.75 1.43
C GLY A 181 15.86 -14.05 0.10
N SER A 182 14.96 -14.23 -0.88
CA SER A 182 15.07 -13.58 -2.19
C SER A 182 14.94 -12.05 -2.11
N ALA A 183 14.02 -11.54 -1.28
CA ALA A 183 13.84 -10.12 -1.04
C ALA A 183 15.06 -9.50 -0.36
N HIS A 184 15.65 -10.21 0.61
CA HIS A 184 16.88 -9.76 1.27
C HIS A 184 18.06 -9.68 0.29
N SER A 185 18.24 -10.70 -0.57
CA SER A 185 19.29 -10.69 -1.60
C SER A 185 19.09 -9.54 -2.60
N ALA A 186 17.86 -9.38 -3.12
CA ALA A 186 17.54 -8.32 -4.06
C ALA A 186 17.76 -6.92 -3.44
N LEU A 187 17.44 -6.73 -2.16
CA LEU A 187 17.68 -5.47 -1.46
C LEU A 187 19.19 -5.19 -1.28
N LEU A 188 19.99 -6.22 -0.97
CA LEU A 188 21.45 -6.07 -0.88
C LEU A 188 22.06 -5.70 -2.22
N GLU A 189 21.64 -6.35 -3.30
CA GLU A 189 22.09 -6.05 -4.67
C GLU A 189 21.68 -4.63 -5.09
N ALA A 190 20.42 -4.24 -4.84
CA ALA A 190 19.94 -2.89 -5.15
C ALA A 190 20.73 -1.82 -4.38
N ARG A 191 21.03 -2.07 -3.09
CA ARG A 191 21.89 -1.17 -2.29
C ARG A 191 23.31 -1.09 -2.82
N ALA A 192 23.89 -2.21 -3.28
CA ALA A 192 25.22 -2.21 -3.88
C ALA A 192 25.26 -1.42 -5.19
N VAL A 193 24.26 -1.59 -6.06
CA VAL A 193 24.11 -0.80 -7.30
C VAL A 193 23.96 0.68 -6.99
N LYS A 194 23.10 1.03 -6.02
CA LYS A 194 22.93 2.42 -5.57
C LYS A 194 24.26 3.01 -5.07
N ALA A 195 24.96 2.31 -4.18
CA ALA A 195 26.23 2.79 -3.63
C ALA A 195 27.31 2.96 -4.71
N ALA A 196 27.36 2.05 -5.70
CA ALA A 196 28.29 2.16 -6.82
C ALA A 196 27.96 3.36 -7.73
N ALA A 197 26.67 3.61 -7.99
CA ALA A 197 26.23 4.79 -8.75
C ALA A 197 26.57 6.09 -8.00
N GLU A 198 26.31 6.16 -6.69
CA GLU A 198 26.65 7.31 -5.85
C GLU A 198 28.16 7.55 -5.77
N ALA A 199 28.98 6.50 -5.60
CA ALA A 199 30.44 6.64 -5.57
C ALA A 199 31.01 7.13 -6.92
N THR A 200 30.46 6.63 -8.03
CA THR A 200 30.84 7.11 -9.37
C THR A 200 30.50 8.59 -9.52
N GLU A 201 29.36 9.02 -8.99
CA GLU A 201 28.94 10.41 -9.03
C GLU A 201 29.82 11.32 -8.16
N ASP A 202 30.17 10.89 -6.95
CA ASP A 202 31.11 11.63 -6.08
C ASP A 202 32.47 11.82 -6.76
N MET A 203 32.95 10.81 -7.50
CA MET A 203 34.17 10.94 -8.30
C MET A 203 34.02 11.97 -9.44
N ARG A 204 32.87 12.01 -10.13
CA ARG A 204 32.62 13.02 -11.19
C ARG A 204 32.56 14.43 -10.61
N ARG A 205 31.89 14.61 -9.46
CA ARG A 205 31.80 15.90 -8.75
C ARG A 205 33.16 16.41 -8.31
N THR A 206 33.95 15.56 -7.65
CA THR A 206 35.30 15.94 -7.20
C THR A 206 36.22 16.31 -8.34
N GLU A 207 36.17 15.57 -9.46
CA GLU A 207 36.96 15.91 -10.65
C GLU A 207 36.50 17.23 -11.28
N ARG A 208 35.19 17.48 -11.37
CA ARG A 208 34.67 18.77 -11.86
C ARG A 208 35.17 19.92 -11.00
N ASP A 209 35.00 19.82 -9.68
CA ASP A 209 35.37 20.89 -8.75
C ASP A 209 36.88 21.15 -8.80
N ARG A 210 37.70 20.09 -8.98
CA ARG A 210 39.15 20.21 -9.23
C ARG A 210 39.45 21.00 -10.50
N ARG A 211 38.77 20.72 -11.62
CA ARG A 211 38.99 21.37 -12.91
C ARG A 211 38.53 22.82 -12.93
N LEU A 212 37.42 23.13 -12.24
CA LEU A 212 36.95 24.50 -12.04
C LEU A 212 37.93 25.30 -11.17
N ALA A 213 38.37 24.74 -10.04
CA ALA A 213 39.34 25.39 -9.15
C ALA A 213 40.72 25.60 -9.81
N ALA A 214 41.09 24.76 -10.76
CA ALA A 214 42.31 24.90 -11.54
C ALA A 214 42.21 25.96 -12.65
N GLY A 215 41.05 26.62 -12.83
CA GLY A 215 40.84 27.60 -13.90
C GLY A 215 40.95 26.99 -15.31
N GLU A 216 40.83 25.67 -15.46
CA GLU A 216 41.00 24.98 -16.75
C GLU A 216 39.99 25.51 -17.78
N VAL A 217 38.78 25.89 -17.35
CA VAL A 217 37.76 26.44 -18.23
C VAL A 217 38.15 27.84 -18.71
N ALA A 218 38.66 28.69 -17.81
CA ALA A 218 39.15 30.03 -18.13
C ALA A 218 40.33 30.02 -19.11
N ALA A 219 41.32 29.17 -18.81
CA ALA A 219 42.53 29.01 -19.62
C ALA A 219 42.20 28.40 -21.00
N SER A 220 41.27 27.44 -21.04
CA SER A 220 40.89 26.79 -22.29
C SER A 220 40.02 27.68 -23.18
N MET A 221 39.18 28.55 -22.58
CA MET A 221 38.46 29.62 -23.28
C MET A 221 39.35 30.83 -23.60
N LYS A 222 40.64 30.80 -23.23
CA LYS A 222 41.62 31.87 -23.48
C LYS A 222 41.16 33.22 -22.92
N LEU A 223 40.43 33.22 -21.80
CA LEU A 223 40.04 34.45 -21.11
C LEU A 223 41.26 35.19 -20.54
N ASP A 224 42.36 34.46 -20.34
CA ASP A 224 43.66 35.01 -19.96
C ASP A 224 44.31 35.84 -21.08
N GLU A 225 43.97 35.57 -22.33
CA GLU A 225 44.51 36.28 -23.50
C GLU A 225 43.68 37.53 -23.85
N MET A 226 42.49 37.68 -23.26
CA MET A 226 41.61 38.83 -23.46
C MET A 226 42.09 40.03 -22.63
N ASN A 227 42.00 41.22 -23.23
CA ASN A 227 42.19 42.47 -22.51
C ASN A 227 40.90 42.88 -21.78
N ALA A 228 40.96 43.95 -20.97
CA ALA A 228 39.86 44.36 -20.10
C ALA A 228 38.62 44.77 -20.91
N GLU A 229 38.84 45.34 -22.10
CA GLU A 229 37.80 45.74 -23.04
C GLU A 229 37.08 44.51 -23.62
N MET A 230 37.81 43.51 -24.13
CA MET A 230 37.24 42.26 -24.64
C MET A 230 36.48 41.48 -23.55
N LEU A 231 36.99 41.46 -22.31
CA LEU A 231 36.29 40.83 -21.18
C LEU A 231 35.01 41.57 -20.81
N GLY A 232 35.03 42.90 -20.86
CA GLY A 232 33.83 43.70 -20.66
C GLY A 232 32.78 43.45 -21.75
N ILE A 233 33.21 43.39 -23.01
CA ILE A 233 32.32 43.08 -24.14
C ILE A 233 31.75 41.67 -24.01
N ALA A 234 32.58 40.69 -23.61
CA ALA A 234 32.11 39.33 -23.33
C ALA A 234 31.04 39.32 -22.23
N LEU A 235 31.25 40.06 -21.14
CA LEU A 235 30.29 40.19 -20.05
C LEU A 235 28.98 40.81 -20.53
N ALA A 236 29.05 41.92 -21.27
CA ALA A 236 27.88 42.60 -21.80
C ALA A 236 27.07 41.72 -22.77
N ARG A 237 27.76 41.03 -23.69
CA ARG A 237 27.14 40.07 -24.61
C ARG A 237 26.49 38.90 -23.89
N LEU A 238 27.12 38.39 -22.83
CA LEU A 238 26.53 37.32 -22.02
C LEU A 238 25.24 37.77 -21.35
N THR A 239 25.23 38.96 -20.75
CA THR A 239 24.05 39.54 -20.09
C THR A 239 22.89 39.76 -21.05
N LEU A 240 23.18 40.20 -22.27
CA LEU A 240 22.16 40.42 -23.31
C LEU A 240 21.71 39.12 -23.98
N SER A 241 22.52 38.05 -23.97
CA SER A 241 22.23 36.80 -24.69
C SER A 241 21.11 35.93 -24.12
N LYS A 242 20.61 36.19 -22.90
CA LYS A 242 19.70 35.28 -22.17
C LYS A 242 18.54 35.94 -21.41
N GLU A 243 18.04 37.09 -21.85
CA GLU A 243 16.91 37.82 -21.24
C GLU A 243 17.17 38.41 -19.84
N VAL A 244 16.25 39.27 -19.41
CA VAL A 244 16.27 40.16 -18.24
C VAL A 244 16.74 39.52 -16.94
N SER A 245 16.47 38.22 -16.71
CA SER A 245 16.92 37.50 -15.51
C SER A 245 18.45 37.46 -15.35
N GLY A 246 19.18 37.63 -16.45
CA GLY A 246 20.64 37.73 -16.41
C GLY A 246 21.14 39.02 -15.76
N ALA A 247 20.39 40.12 -15.82
CA ALA A 247 20.82 41.41 -15.26
C ALA A 247 20.88 41.37 -13.73
N ASP A 248 19.89 40.77 -13.07
CA ASP A 248 19.85 40.59 -11.62
C ASP A 248 21.00 39.70 -11.14
N ALA A 249 21.22 38.57 -11.81
CA ALA A 249 22.32 37.67 -11.47
C ALA A 249 23.70 38.34 -11.68
N LEU A 250 23.83 39.21 -12.69
CA LEU A 250 25.06 39.98 -12.91
C LEU A 250 25.27 40.98 -11.77
N HIS A 251 24.21 41.69 -11.38
CA HIS A 251 24.24 42.63 -10.26
C HIS A 251 24.68 41.92 -8.97
N ASP A 252 24.14 40.72 -8.69
CA ASP A 252 24.51 39.92 -7.53
C ASP A 252 26.01 39.52 -7.56
N VAL A 253 26.52 39.06 -8.71
CA VAL A 253 27.94 38.71 -8.88
C VAL A 253 28.85 39.94 -8.71
N LEU A 254 28.47 41.08 -9.30
CA LEU A 254 29.23 42.33 -9.19
C LEU A 254 29.22 42.91 -7.77
N SER A 255 28.08 42.84 -7.08
CA SER A 255 27.95 43.32 -5.70
C SER A 255 28.77 42.48 -4.70
N ALA A 256 29.02 41.21 -5.03
CA ALA A 256 29.92 40.33 -4.29
C ALA A 256 31.41 40.52 -4.63
N SER A 257 31.73 41.29 -5.68
CA SER A 257 33.11 41.57 -6.13
C SER A 257 33.73 42.80 -5.43
N ALA A 258 34.97 43.15 -5.80
CA ALA A 258 35.69 44.33 -5.29
C ALA A 258 35.01 45.68 -5.59
N LEU A 259 33.94 45.70 -6.38
CA LEU A 259 33.18 46.90 -6.78
C LEU A 259 32.18 47.42 -5.74
N LYS A 260 31.99 46.74 -4.60
CA LYS A 260 30.98 47.11 -3.60
C LYS A 260 31.00 48.59 -3.20
N ASP A 261 32.19 49.20 -3.13
CA ASP A 261 32.39 50.60 -2.73
C ASP A 261 32.49 51.58 -3.91
N ALA A 262 32.54 51.08 -5.16
CA ALA A 262 32.74 51.87 -6.38
C ALA A 262 31.54 51.86 -7.35
N MET A 263 30.54 51.00 -7.10
CA MET A 263 29.20 51.08 -7.69
C MET A 263 28.49 52.31 -7.11
N VAL A 264 28.53 53.42 -7.85
CA VAL A 264 27.63 54.55 -7.63
C VAL A 264 26.39 54.29 -8.48
N ASP A 265 25.23 54.22 -7.83
CA ASP A 265 23.86 54.29 -8.38
C ASP A 265 23.49 53.40 -9.58
N VAL A 266 24.25 52.36 -9.93
CA VAL A 266 23.79 51.36 -10.91
C VAL A 266 22.92 50.34 -10.17
N ASP A 267 21.63 50.65 -10.06
CA ASP A 267 20.68 49.71 -9.49
C ASP A 267 20.36 48.57 -10.49
N SER A 268 19.78 47.48 -9.99
CA SER A 268 19.36 46.36 -10.84
C SER A 268 18.34 46.82 -11.90
N ALA A 269 17.58 47.89 -11.64
CA ALA A 269 16.56 48.41 -12.54
C ALA A 269 17.17 49.10 -13.79
N ASP A 270 18.29 49.80 -13.65
CA ASP A 270 19.02 50.43 -14.76
C ASP A 270 19.63 49.38 -15.69
N LEU A 271 20.24 48.34 -15.12
CA LEU A 271 20.74 47.17 -15.86
C LEU A 271 19.59 46.45 -16.58
N ILE A 272 18.44 46.30 -15.91
CA ILE A 272 17.23 45.71 -16.48
C ILE A 272 16.69 46.57 -17.62
N MET A 273 16.64 47.90 -17.52
CA MET A 273 16.16 48.76 -18.60
C MET A 273 16.96 48.57 -19.87
N VAL A 274 18.30 48.61 -19.79
CA VAL A 274 19.17 48.39 -20.95
C VAL A 274 18.97 47.00 -21.55
N ALA A 275 18.76 45.97 -20.71
CA ALA A 275 18.47 44.61 -21.18
C ALA A 275 17.06 44.44 -21.76
N MET A 276 16.06 45.17 -21.26
CA MET A 276 14.65 45.11 -21.69
C MET A 276 14.38 45.87 -22.98
N GLU A 277 15.07 46.99 -23.20
CA GLU A 277 14.96 47.79 -24.43
C GLU A 277 15.62 47.07 -25.62
N ALA A 278 16.51 46.11 -25.37
CA ALA A 278 17.02 45.15 -26.34
C ALA A 278 15.98 44.04 -26.64
N ARG A 279 14.85 44.39 -27.27
CA ARG A 279 13.85 43.40 -27.70
C ARG A 279 14.36 42.60 -28.92
N PRO A 280 13.99 41.32 -29.06
CA PRO A 280 14.44 40.47 -30.16
C PRO A 280 13.99 40.97 -31.55
N GLU A 281 12.99 41.84 -31.62
CA GLU A 281 12.45 42.39 -32.87
C GLU A 281 13.38 43.47 -33.49
N ASP A 282 14.26 44.09 -32.70
CA ASP A 282 15.21 45.11 -33.17
C ASP A 282 16.53 44.49 -33.70
N ALA A 283 16.68 43.16 -33.61
CA ALA A 283 17.87 42.43 -34.05
C ALA A 283 17.98 42.26 -35.58
N GLU A 284 16.89 42.43 -36.35
CA GLU A 284 16.92 42.38 -37.81
C GLU A 284 17.24 43.73 -38.48
N GLU A 285 17.08 44.87 -37.78
CA GLU A 285 17.34 46.22 -38.32
C GLU A 285 18.56 46.93 -37.71
N ALA A 286 19.12 46.44 -36.60
CA ALA A 286 20.42 46.90 -36.12
C ALA A 286 21.54 46.37 -37.04
N GLN A 287 22.39 47.28 -37.55
CA GLN A 287 23.60 46.96 -38.31
C GLN A 287 24.34 45.78 -37.65
N PRO A 288 24.77 44.73 -38.38
CA PRO A 288 25.22 43.51 -37.73
C PRO A 288 26.47 43.80 -36.90
N CYS A 289 26.32 43.77 -35.58
CA CYS A 289 27.41 43.72 -34.61
C CYS A 289 28.24 42.42 -34.71
N ALA A 290 27.90 41.52 -35.64
CA ALA A 290 28.38 40.15 -35.71
C ALA A 290 29.91 40.02 -35.82
N ASP A 291 30.60 41.05 -36.36
CA ASP A 291 32.05 41.01 -36.62
C ASP A 291 32.84 42.13 -35.90
N ALA A 292 32.19 42.96 -35.09
CA ALA A 292 32.86 44.07 -34.40
C ALA A 292 33.51 43.58 -33.09
N ILE A 293 34.83 43.80 -32.98
CA ILE A 293 35.57 43.69 -31.72
C ILE A 293 35.13 44.79 -30.74
N GLU A 294 34.63 45.91 -31.28
CA GLU A 294 34.18 47.06 -30.49
C GLU A 294 32.73 46.85 -30.00
N PRO A 295 32.40 47.35 -28.79
CA PRO A 295 31.04 47.31 -28.30
C PRO A 295 30.15 48.20 -29.15
N CYS A 296 28.96 47.72 -29.47
CA CYS A 296 28.02 48.40 -30.34
C CYS A 296 26.60 48.37 -29.75
N GLY A 297 25.83 49.43 -30.02
CA GLY A 297 24.46 49.57 -29.50
C GLY A 297 24.41 49.41 -27.98
N HIS A 298 23.49 48.57 -27.50
CA HIS A 298 23.27 48.30 -26.07
C HIS A 298 24.50 47.70 -25.37
N GLU A 299 25.43 47.02 -26.06
CA GLU A 299 26.68 46.55 -25.44
C GLU A 299 27.51 47.73 -24.92
N SER A 300 27.57 48.82 -25.70
CA SER A 300 28.32 50.02 -25.33
C SER A 300 27.68 50.78 -24.17
N GLU A 301 26.35 50.77 -24.08
CA GLU A 301 25.59 51.38 -23.00
C GLU A 301 25.73 50.59 -21.70
N LEU A 302 25.64 49.26 -21.76
CA LEU A 302 25.85 48.39 -20.60
C LEU A 302 27.30 48.52 -20.07
N LEU A 303 28.28 48.60 -20.96
CA LEU A 303 29.68 48.87 -20.62
C LEU A 303 29.89 50.25 -20.01
N ALA A 304 29.10 51.24 -20.40
CA ALA A 304 29.18 52.60 -19.85
C ALA A 304 28.54 52.68 -18.44
N LEU A 305 27.49 51.89 -18.19
CA LEU A 305 26.87 51.76 -16.87
C LEU A 305 27.78 51.01 -15.90
N LEU A 306 28.49 49.99 -16.37
CA LEU A 306 29.35 49.19 -15.52
C LEU A 306 30.73 49.86 -15.32
N PRO A 307 31.25 50.00 -14.08
CA PRO A 307 32.57 50.60 -13.84
C PRO A 307 33.73 49.65 -14.19
N LEU A 308 33.66 48.93 -15.32
CA LEU A 308 34.59 47.85 -15.66
C LEU A 308 36.03 48.34 -15.81
N SER A 309 36.23 49.61 -16.16
CA SER A 309 37.56 50.24 -16.21
C SER A 309 38.25 50.33 -14.85
N LYS A 310 37.52 50.15 -13.73
CA LYS A 310 38.07 50.16 -12.37
C LYS A 310 38.48 48.77 -11.89
N LEU A 311 38.06 47.72 -12.59
CA LEU A 311 38.41 46.34 -12.26
C LEU A 311 39.77 45.98 -12.87
N SER A 312 40.53 45.15 -12.16
CA SER A 312 41.67 44.46 -12.72
C SER A 312 41.21 43.39 -13.72
N LEU A 313 42.12 42.99 -14.62
CA LEU A 313 41.88 41.88 -15.55
C LEU A 313 41.48 40.59 -14.84
N GLU A 314 42.04 40.33 -13.65
CA GLU A 314 41.75 39.12 -12.91
C GLU A 314 40.34 39.13 -12.32
N GLU A 315 39.90 40.27 -11.76
CA GLU A 315 38.53 40.41 -11.24
C GLU A 315 37.49 40.33 -12.37
N LEU A 316 37.77 40.92 -13.54
CA LEU A 316 36.90 40.79 -14.73
C LEU A 316 36.76 39.33 -15.18
N ARG A 317 37.85 38.55 -15.14
CA ARG A 317 37.80 37.12 -15.47
C ARG A 317 36.97 36.33 -14.48
N GLU A 318 37.15 36.59 -13.18
CA GLU A 318 36.35 35.96 -12.13
C GLU A 318 34.86 36.29 -12.30
N ILE A 319 34.51 37.54 -12.60
CA ILE A 319 33.12 37.96 -12.85
C ILE A 319 32.55 37.23 -14.08
N VAL A 320 33.26 37.24 -15.21
CA VAL A 320 32.80 36.57 -16.45
C VAL A 320 32.58 35.08 -16.22
N GLN A 321 33.49 34.40 -15.50
CA GLN A 321 33.37 32.98 -15.20
C GLN A 321 32.26 32.67 -14.19
N SER A 322 32.19 33.45 -13.11
CA SER A 322 31.18 33.31 -12.06
C SER A 322 29.78 33.51 -12.63
N TYR A 323 29.61 34.57 -13.41
CA TYR A 323 28.36 34.89 -14.08
C TYR A 323 27.95 33.82 -15.10
N ALA A 324 28.88 33.41 -15.97
CA ALA A 324 28.60 32.40 -16.97
C ALA A 324 28.30 31.02 -16.35
N SER A 325 28.91 30.72 -15.19
CA SER A 325 28.61 29.49 -14.43
C SER A 325 27.25 29.56 -13.74
N ALA A 326 26.89 30.70 -13.12
CA ALA A 326 25.62 30.89 -12.43
C ALA A 326 24.41 30.79 -13.38
N MET A 327 24.58 31.22 -14.64
CA MET A 327 23.51 31.29 -15.64
C MET A 327 23.53 30.15 -16.67
N ASP A 328 24.38 29.13 -16.47
CA ASP A 328 24.59 28.04 -17.43
C ASP A 328 24.82 28.56 -18.86
N LEU A 329 25.67 29.59 -18.96
CA LEU A 329 25.95 30.40 -20.15
C LEU A 329 27.32 30.09 -20.77
N MET A 330 27.96 29.03 -20.30
CA MET A 330 29.26 28.58 -20.77
C MET A 330 29.32 28.20 -22.26
N PRO A 331 28.24 27.66 -22.90
CA PRO A 331 28.20 27.55 -24.36
C PRO A 331 28.32 28.90 -25.06
N ALA A 332 27.64 29.91 -24.52
CA ALA A 332 27.65 31.25 -25.07
C ALA A 332 29.01 31.91 -24.85
N LEU A 333 29.63 31.74 -23.68
CA LEU A 333 30.98 32.25 -23.40
C LEU A 333 32.01 31.69 -24.37
N ALA A 334 31.98 30.40 -24.66
CA ALA A 334 32.81 29.78 -25.69
C ALA A 334 32.62 30.39 -27.08
N LYS A 335 31.35 30.59 -27.50
CA LYS A 335 31.02 31.21 -28.78
C LYS A 335 31.52 32.66 -28.84
N LEU A 336 31.34 33.42 -27.77
CA LEU A 336 31.80 34.79 -27.64
C LEU A 336 33.32 34.89 -27.65
N ALA A 337 34.00 34.02 -26.90
CA ALA A 337 35.46 33.96 -26.88
C ALA A 337 36.03 33.68 -28.26
N ARG A 338 35.42 32.78 -29.04
CA ARG A 338 35.80 32.56 -30.45
C ARG A 338 35.65 33.83 -31.29
N VAL A 339 34.52 34.53 -31.19
CA VAL A 339 34.27 35.75 -31.96
C VAL A 339 35.28 36.84 -31.60
N LEU A 340 35.52 37.05 -30.30
CA LEU A 340 36.44 38.08 -29.81
C LEU A 340 37.91 37.76 -30.14
N LEU A 341 38.29 36.48 -30.16
CA LEU A 341 39.68 36.05 -30.46
C LEU A 341 39.93 35.79 -31.95
N ALA A 342 38.91 35.60 -32.79
CA ALA A 342 39.08 35.31 -34.22
C ALA A 342 39.98 36.33 -34.96
N PRO A 343 39.87 37.66 -34.72
CA PRO A 343 40.73 38.65 -35.38
C PRO A 343 42.21 38.58 -34.96
N SER A 344 42.50 37.95 -33.81
CA SER A 344 43.88 37.68 -33.36
C SER A 344 44.49 36.44 -34.02
N GLY A 345 43.77 35.77 -34.92
CA GLY A 345 44.17 34.52 -35.58
C GLY A 345 44.12 33.29 -34.66
N ARG A 346 43.49 33.42 -33.49
CA ARG A 346 43.38 32.36 -32.47
C ARG A 346 41.95 31.84 -32.44
N MET A 347 41.78 30.52 -32.56
CA MET A 347 40.47 29.87 -32.45
C MET A 347 40.41 29.01 -31.19
N VAL A 348 39.28 29.06 -30.48
CA VAL A 348 38.98 28.16 -29.35
C VAL A 348 38.43 26.84 -29.92
N ASP A 349 39.09 25.71 -29.65
CA ASP A 349 38.77 24.38 -30.17
C ASP A 349 37.36 23.90 -29.76
N GLU A 350 36.68 23.11 -30.59
CA GLU A 350 35.36 22.54 -30.32
C GLU A 350 35.36 21.45 -29.25
N ALA A 351 36.43 20.69 -29.13
CA ALA A 351 36.63 19.73 -28.04
C ALA A 351 36.77 20.43 -26.69
N VAL A 352 37.39 21.62 -26.67
CA VAL A 352 37.54 22.44 -25.46
C VAL A 352 36.21 23.03 -25.03
N VAL A 353 35.42 23.53 -25.98
CA VAL A 353 34.07 24.02 -25.71
C VAL A 353 33.19 22.88 -25.21
N ALA A 354 33.23 21.71 -25.85
CA ALA A 354 32.50 20.53 -25.40
C ALA A 354 32.94 20.07 -23.99
N ALA A 355 34.23 20.16 -23.67
CA ALA A 355 34.75 19.85 -22.33
C ALA A 355 34.27 20.87 -21.28
N GLY A 356 34.27 22.17 -21.60
CA GLY A 356 33.70 23.20 -20.74
C GLY A 356 32.20 23.02 -20.51
N LEU A 357 31.45 22.70 -21.55
CA LEU A 357 30.02 22.38 -21.46
C LEU A 357 29.73 21.18 -20.58
N SER A 358 30.51 20.11 -20.72
CA SER A 358 30.34 18.90 -19.92
C SER A 358 30.61 19.10 -18.42
N LEU A 359 31.29 20.19 -18.03
CA LEU A 359 31.54 20.55 -16.64
C LEU A 359 30.38 21.35 -16.01
N LEU A 360 29.48 21.89 -16.84
CA LEU A 360 28.52 22.92 -16.48
C LEU A 360 27.08 22.54 -16.79
N GLU A 361 26.85 21.56 -17.68
CA GLU A 361 25.55 20.91 -17.80
C GLU A 361 25.10 20.44 -16.40
N PRO A 362 23.96 20.93 -15.89
CA PRO A 362 23.39 20.39 -14.68
C PRO A 362 23.03 18.95 -14.98
N PHE A 363 23.74 18.01 -14.34
CA PHE A 363 23.33 16.62 -14.42
C PHE A 363 21.94 16.53 -13.78
N VAL A 364 20.92 16.33 -14.61
CA VAL A 364 19.76 15.58 -14.18
C VAL A 364 20.30 14.17 -13.99
N ASP A 365 20.61 13.81 -12.75
CA ASP A 365 21.37 12.63 -12.33
C ASP A 365 20.60 11.32 -12.62
N ARG A 366 20.27 11.05 -13.88
CA ARG A 366 19.33 9.99 -14.28
C ARG A 366 19.72 8.61 -13.76
N GLU A 367 21.01 8.28 -13.66
CA GLU A 367 21.47 6.97 -13.20
C GLU A 367 21.41 6.84 -11.67
N ALA A 368 21.87 7.84 -10.93
CA ALA A 368 21.77 7.84 -9.47
C ALA A 368 20.31 7.99 -9.02
N ASP A 369 19.52 8.83 -9.69
CA ASP A 369 18.08 8.97 -9.45
C ASP A 369 17.31 7.71 -9.82
N ALA A 370 17.63 7.06 -10.94
CA ALA A 370 17.06 5.76 -11.28
C ALA A 370 17.44 4.70 -10.25
N ALA A 371 18.69 4.68 -9.76
CA ALA A 371 19.12 3.74 -8.74
C ALA A 371 18.45 4.01 -7.38
N ARG A 372 18.27 5.28 -6.99
CA ARG A 372 17.50 5.68 -5.81
C ARG A 372 16.03 5.27 -5.93
N ALA A 373 15.41 5.55 -7.09
CA ALA A 373 14.03 5.20 -7.36
C ALA A 373 13.82 3.68 -7.37
N ALA A 374 14.73 2.92 -7.99
CA ALA A 374 14.71 1.46 -7.99
C ALA A 374 14.88 0.89 -6.57
N CYS A 375 15.81 1.44 -5.78
CA CYS A 375 16.00 1.02 -4.39
C CYS A 375 14.83 1.41 -3.48
N ALA A 376 14.09 2.47 -3.79
CA ALA A 376 12.91 2.89 -3.03
C ALA A 376 11.63 2.11 -3.40
N ALA A 377 11.57 1.54 -4.61
CA ALA A 377 10.47 0.73 -5.09
C ALA A 377 10.50 -0.73 -4.59
N LEU A 378 11.67 -1.20 -4.12
CA LEU A 378 11.91 -2.52 -3.52
C LEU A 378 11.71 -2.47 -2.00
#